data_AF-A0A945SQJ3-F1
#
_entry.id   AF-A0A945SQJ3-F1
#
_cell.length_a   1.000
_cell.length_b   1.000
_cell.length_c   1.000
_cell.angle_alpha   90.00
_cell.angle_beta   90.00
_cell.angle_gamma   90.00
#
_symmetry.space_group_name_H-M   'P 1'
#
loop_
_entity.id
_entity.type
_entity.pdbx_description
1 polymer ?
#
loop_
_entity_poly.entity_id
_entity_poly.type
_entity_poly.pdbx_seq_one_letter_code
_entity_poly.pdbx_strand_id
1 'polypeptide(L)' 'VAAPEGVEVFTKAHPDVPIITASIDRELDDQAYIRPGLGDAGDRMYGTK' A
#
# COMPACT_ATOMS: atom_id res chain seq x y z
N VAL A 1 1.15 5.81 0.13
CA VAL A 1 2.05 4.82 -0.50
C VAL A 1 1.21 3.62 -0.86
N ALA A 2 1.39 3.08 -2.06
CA ALA A 2 0.68 1.90 -2.56
C ALA A 2 1.69 0.92 -3.17
N ALA A 3 1.33 -0.37 -3.25
CA ALA A 3 2.11 -1.38 -3.96
C ALA A 3 1.41 -1.76 -5.28
N PRO A 4 2.17 -2.09 -6.35
CA PRO A 4 1.61 -2.41 -7.67
C PRO A 4 0.57 -3.53 -7.63
N GLU A 5 0.80 -4.55 -6.81
CA GLU A 5 -0.09 -5.71 -6.64
C GLU A 5 -1.45 -5.29 -6.08
N GLY A 6 -1.46 -4.37 -5.11
CA GLY A 6 -2.69 -3.82 -4.54
C GLY A 6 -3.45 -2.94 -5.53
N VAL A 7 -2.72 -2.14 -6.32
CA VAL A 7 -3.31 -1.32 -7.39
C VAL A 7 -3.97 -2.20 -8.45
N GLU A 8 -3.29 -3.24 -8.91
CA GLU A 8 -3.82 -4.16 -9.93
C GLU A 8 -5.10 -4.85 -9.46
N VAL A 9 -5.08 -5.43 -8.25
CA VAL A 9 -6.25 -6.11 -7.67
C VAL A 9 -7.42 -5.14 -7.53
N PHE A 10 -7.18 -3.94 -7.01
CA PHE A 10 -8.23 -2.94 -6.82
C PHE A 10 -8.81 -2.47 -8.15
N THR A 11 -7.98 -2.10 -9.12
CA THR A 11 -8.43 -1.64 -10.44
C THR A 11 -9.19 -2.73 -11.19
N LYS A 12 -8.82 -4.01 -11.03
CA LYS A 12 -9.57 -5.13 -11.60
C LYS A 12 -10.97 -5.27 -10.99
N ALA A 13 -11.09 -5.07 -9.68
CA ALA A 13 -12.37 -5.17 -8.97
C ALA A 13 -13.25 -3.91 -9.15
N HIS A 14 -12.63 -2.73 -9.25
CA HIS A 14 -13.28 -1.42 -9.29
C HIS A 14 -12.65 -0.54 -10.37
N PRO A 15 -12.85 -0.86 -11.66
CA PRO A 15 -12.22 -0.14 -12.77
C PRO A 15 -12.69 1.31 -12.93
N ASP A 16 -13.82 1.67 -12.33
CA ASP A 16 -14.44 2.99 -12.35
C ASP A 16 -13.95 3.92 -11.23
N VAL A 17 -13.21 3.40 -10.24
CA VAL A 17 -12.78 4.17 -9.07
C VAL A 17 -11.34 4.66 -9.26
N PRO A 18 -11.09 5.99 -9.28
CA PRO A 18 -9.74 6.52 -9.39
C PRO A 18 -8.95 6.35 -8.09
N ILE A 19 -7.69 5.92 -8.20
CA ILE A 19 -6.76 5.79 -7.07
C ILE A 19 -5.87 7.03 -7.01
N ILE A 20 -5.85 7.69 -5.85
CA ILE A 20 -4.93 8.79 -5.55
C ILE A 20 -3.96 8.32 -4.46
N THR A 21 -2.66 8.33 -4.75
CA THR A 21 -1.59 7.98 -3.80
C THR A 21 -0.40 8.90 -3.98
N ALA A 22 0.33 9.16 -2.88
CA ALA A 22 1.54 9.99 -2.90
C ALA A 22 2.73 9.31 -3.59
N SER A 23 2.82 7.98 -3.52
CA SER A 23 3.86 7.18 -4.17
C SER A 23 3.35 5.76 -4.46
N ILE A 24 3.92 5.15 -5.49
CA ILE A 24 3.83 3.71 -5.76
C ILE A 24 5.23 3.14 -5.54
N ASP A 25 5.32 2.22 -4.59
CA ASP A 25 6.56 1.56 -4.19
C ASP A 25 6.74 0.25 -4.98
N ARG A 26 7.79 -0.54 -4.69
CA ARG A 26 8.21 -1.62 -5.59
C ARG A 26 7.29 -2.84 -5.56
N GLU A 27 7.00 -3.33 -4.36
CA GLU A 27 6.36 -4.63 -4.15
C GLU A 27 5.83 -4.75 -2.72
N LEU A 28 5.02 -5.79 -2.49
CA LEU A 28 4.77 -6.32 -1.15
C LEU A 28 5.81 -7.38 -0.80
N ASP A 29 6.20 -7.46 0.48
CA ASP A 29 6.97 -8.60 1.01
C ASP A 29 6.05 -9.76 1.45
N ASP A 30 6.66 -10.86 1.90
CA ASP A 30 5.95 -12.07 2.34
C ASP A 30 5.04 -11.85 3.56
N GLN A 31 5.15 -10.71 4.24
CA GLN A 31 4.30 -10.32 5.36
C GLN A 31 3.30 -9.21 4.97
N ALA A 32 3.14 -8.98 3.66
CA ALA A 32 2.28 -7.96 3.07
C ALA A 32 2.64 -6.51 3.46
N TYR A 33 3.89 -6.24 3.83
CA TYR A 33 4.38 -4.86 3.96
C TYR A 33 4.88 -4.34 2.61
N ILE A 34 4.58 -3.07 2.33
CA ILE A 34 5.07 -2.38 1.13
C ILE A 34 6.59 -2.15 1.25
N ARG A 35 7.35 -2.38 0.17
CA ARG A 35 8.80 -2.20 0.09
C ARG A 35 9.21 -1.11 -0.90
N PRO A 36 10.05 -0.13 -0.52
CA PRO A 36 10.62 0.08 0.83
C PRO A 36 9.58 0.49 1.88
N GLY A 37 8.48 1.12 1.46
CA GLY A 37 7.33 1.47 2.29
C GLY A 37 7.68 2.30 3.51
N LEU A 38 6.82 2.18 4.54
CA LEU A 38 6.97 2.92 5.79
C LEU A 38 6.86 2.04 7.04
N GLY A 39 6.77 0.71 6.88
CA GLY A 39 6.46 -0.21 7.98
C GLY A 39 5.00 -0.09 8.40
N ASP A 40 4.71 -0.30 9.69
CA ASP A 40 3.37 -0.13 10.23
C ASP A 40 3.00 1.36 10.35
N ALA A 41 1.98 1.80 9.61
CA ALA A 41 1.53 3.18 9.62
C ALA A 41 0.91 3.60 10.96
N GLY A 42 0.15 2.69 11.58
CA GLY A 42 -0.58 2.94 12.82
C GLY A 42 0.37 3.09 13.99
N ASP A 43 1.30 2.14 14.16
CA ASP A 43 2.30 2.20 15.23
C ASP A 43 3.16 3.45 15.13
N ARG A 44 3.52 3.86 13.91
CA ARG A 44 4.30 5.08 13.69
C ARG A 44 3.52 6.36 13.96
N MET A 45 2.22 6.37 13.69
CA MET A 45 1.38 7.55 13.87
C MET A 45 0.95 7.73 15.33
N TYR A 46 0.68 6.63 16.04
CA TYR A 46 0.08 6.65 17.37
C TYR A 46 1.00 6.15 18.49
N GLY A 47 2.19 5.66 18.16
CA GLY A 47 3.17 5.18 19.15
C GLY A 47 2.74 3.89 19.86
N THR A 48 1.95 3.05 19.20
CA THR A 48 1.44 1.79 19.74
C THR A 48 2.43 0.63 19.57
N LYS A 49 2.27 -0.40 20.41
CA LYS A 49 2.81 -1.78 20.32
C LYS A 49 1.99 -2.74 21.18
#